data_AF-A0A7K2DD96-F1
#
_entry.id   AF-A0A7K2DD96-F1
#
_cell.length_a   1.000
_cell.length_b   1.000
_cell.length_c   1.000
_cell.angle_alpha   90.00
_cell.angle_beta   90.00
_cell.angle_gamma   90.00
#
_symmetry.space_group_name_H-M   'P 1'
#
loop_
_entity.id
_entity.type
_entity.pdbx_description
1 polymer ?
#
loop_
_entity_poly.entity_id
_entity_poly.type
_entity_poly.pdbx_seq_one_letter_code
_entity_poly.pdbx_strand_id
1 'polypeptide(L)'
;MTEGGSKPYPEVGSPDFPAIERRVLARWKAEGTFEQSVRARPPERDWVFYDGPPFANGLPHHGHLLTGYVKDVVPRYQTMRGNRV
;
A
#
# COMPACT_ATOMS: atom_id res chain seq x y z
N MET A 1 -17.92 -41.04 -17.78
CA MET A 1 -18.15 -40.05 -16.73
C MET A 1 -16.84 -39.31 -16.51
N THR A 2 -16.60 -38.22 -17.22
CA THR A 2 -15.40 -37.38 -17.05
C THR A 2 -15.78 -36.22 -16.14
N GLU A 3 -15.31 -36.25 -14.90
CA GLU A 3 -15.44 -35.15 -13.95
C GLU A 3 -14.75 -33.91 -14.52
N GLY A 4 -15.51 -32.81 -14.64
CA GLY A 4 -14.98 -31.53 -15.11
C GLY A 4 -14.02 -30.95 -14.08
N GLY A 5 -12.76 -30.76 -14.48
CA GLY A 5 -11.74 -30.13 -13.65
C GLY A 5 -12.17 -28.74 -13.18
N SER A 6 -12.14 -28.51 -11.87
CA SER A 6 -12.37 -27.21 -11.25
C SER A 6 -11.36 -26.18 -11.77
N LYS A 7 -11.84 -25.00 -12.17
CA LYS A 7 -10.96 -23.90 -12.63
C LYS A 7 -10.08 -23.43 -11.46
N PRO A 8 -8.76 -23.21 -11.67
CA PRO A 8 -7.83 -22.82 -10.60
C PRO A 8 -8.06 -21.40 -10.07
N TYR A 9 -8.82 -20.58 -10.81
CA TYR A 9 -9.11 -19.19 -10.47
C TYR A 9 -10.61 -18.90 -10.63
N PRO A 10 -11.17 -18.00 -9.80
CA PRO A 10 -12.54 -17.57 -9.95
C PRO A 10 -12.73 -16.78 -11.24
N GLU A 11 -13.91 -16.89 -11.85
CA GLU A 11 -14.34 -15.97 -12.89
C GLU A 11 -14.48 -14.57 -12.30
N VAL A 12 -13.80 -13.59 -12.90
CA VAL A 12 -13.82 -12.19 -12.47
C VAL A 12 -14.49 -11.35 -13.55
N GLY A 13 -15.51 -10.58 -13.16
CA GLY A 13 -16.17 -9.60 -14.03
C GLY A 13 -15.34 -8.32 -14.20
N SER A 14 -15.94 -7.29 -14.79
CA SER A 14 -15.32 -5.97 -14.91
C SER A 14 -15.01 -5.38 -13.53
N PRO A 15 -13.82 -4.76 -13.35
CA PRO A 15 -13.41 -4.25 -12.05
C PRO A 15 -14.10 -2.92 -11.70
N ASP A 16 -14.61 -2.83 -10.47
CA ASP A 16 -14.94 -1.56 -9.81
C ASP A 16 -13.75 -1.15 -8.94
N PHE A 17 -12.84 -0.33 -9.51
CA PHE A 17 -11.62 0.09 -8.81
C PHE A 17 -11.91 0.86 -7.50
N PRO A 18 -12.83 1.84 -7.46
CA PRO A 18 -13.19 2.49 -6.20
C PRO A 18 -13.66 1.51 -5.11
N ALA A 19 -14.46 0.50 -5.45
CA ALA A 19 -14.89 -0.50 -4.47
C ALA A 19 -13.74 -1.41 -4.03
N ILE A 20 -12.84 -1.79 -4.95
CA ILE A 20 -11.64 -2.57 -4.65
C ILE A 20 -10.74 -1.78 -3.69
N GLU A 21 -10.47 -0.51 -3.96
CA GLU A 21 -9.64 0.36 -3.13
C GLU A 21 -10.22 0.49 -1.71
N ARG A 22 -11.52 0.77 -1.57
CA ARG A 22 -12.18 0.83 -0.25
C ARG A 22 -12.04 -0.47 0.53
N ARG A 23 -12.17 -1.61 -0.13
CA ARG A 23 -11.99 -2.94 0.49
C ARG A 23 -10.55 -3.19 0.92
N VAL A 24 -9.57 -2.81 0.09
CA VAL A 24 -8.14 -2.93 0.43
C VAL A 24 -7.79 -2.05 1.62
N LEU A 25 -8.25 -0.79 1.65
CA LEU A 25 -8.04 0.13 2.78
C LEU A 25 -8.68 -0.40 4.06
N ALA A 26 -9.90 -0.94 3.99
CA ALA A 26 -10.57 -1.53 5.15
C ALA A 26 -9.79 -2.74 5.70
N ARG A 27 -9.27 -3.59 4.81
CA ARG A 27 -8.43 -4.73 5.18
C ARG A 27 -7.13 -4.27 5.86
N TRP A 28 -6.40 -3.33 5.26
CA TRP A 28 -5.15 -2.83 5.84
C TRP A 28 -5.35 -2.23 7.23
N LYS A 29 -6.47 -1.53 7.44
CA LYS A 29 -6.85 -1.00 8.74
C LYS A 29 -7.17 -2.10 9.75
N ALA A 30 -7.96 -3.11 9.36
CA ALA A 30 -8.33 -4.21 10.25
C ALA A 30 -7.11 -5.05 10.67
N GLU A 31 -6.16 -5.24 9.77
CA GLU A 31 -4.94 -6.00 10.03
C GLU A 31 -3.86 -5.13 10.72
N GLY A 32 -3.87 -3.79 10.59
CA GLY A 32 -2.73 -2.97 10.98
C GLY A 32 -1.51 -3.26 10.09
N THR A 33 -1.73 -3.40 8.78
CA THR A 33 -0.73 -3.87 7.81
C THR A 33 0.52 -2.99 7.79
N PHE A 34 0.37 -1.66 7.97
CA PHE A 34 1.50 -0.75 8.01
C PHE A 34 2.41 -1.04 9.22
N GLU A 35 1.85 -1.06 10.42
CA GLU A 35 2.58 -1.33 11.66
C GLU A 35 3.18 -2.74 11.68
N GLN A 36 2.50 -3.72 11.07
CA GLN A 36 3.06 -5.06 10.87
C GLN A 36 4.26 -5.02 9.93
N SER A 37 4.19 -4.29 8.82
CA SER A 37 5.30 -4.19 7.86
C SER A 37 6.57 -3.59 8.49
N VAL A 38 6.42 -2.60 9.38
CA VAL A 38 7.52 -2.02 10.16
C VAL A 38 8.07 -3.00 11.19
N ARG A 39 7.19 -3.64 11.98
CA ARG A 39 7.60 -4.60 13.03
C ARG A 39 8.23 -5.88 12.49
N ALA A 40 7.91 -6.28 11.27
CA ALA A 40 8.48 -7.46 10.61
C ALA A 40 9.95 -7.25 10.17
N ARG A 41 10.53 -6.07 10.44
CA ARG A 41 11.90 -5.72 10.05
C ARG A 41 12.77 -5.43 11.27
N PRO A 42 14.06 -5.84 11.23
CA PRO A 42 14.99 -5.62 12.33
C PRO A 42 15.27 -4.12 12.54
N PRO A 43 15.37 -3.63 13.79
CA PRO A 43 15.77 -2.24 14.09
C PRO A 43 17.12 -1.81 13.49
N GLU A 44 18.02 -2.75 13.27
CA GLU A 44 19.36 -2.48 12.74
C GLU A 44 19.33 -2.11 11.24
N ARG A 45 18.17 -2.26 10.59
CA ARG A 45 17.96 -1.92 9.18
C ARG A 45 17.07 -0.69 9.00
N ASP A 46 17.09 0.23 9.96
CA ASP A 46 16.37 1.49 9.88
C ASP A 46 16.79 2.29 8.63
N TRP A 47 15.78 2.79 7.93
CA TRP A 47 15.92 3.66 6.78
C TRP A 47 14.92 4.80 6.93
N VAL A 48 15.42 6.03 6.94
CA VAL A 48 14.62 7.23 7.24
C VAL A 48 14.38 8.02 5.95
N PHE A 49 13.11 8.30 5.67
CA PHE A 49 12.70 9.25 4.63
C PHE A 49 12.30 10.57 5.26
N TYR A 50 12.94 11.66 4.85
CA TYR A 50 12.58 13.00 5.31
C TYR A 50 11.47 13.58 4.44
N ASP A 51 10.29 13.75 5.03
CA ASP A 51 9.21 14.48 4.40
C ASP A 51 9.25 15.96 4.82
N GLY A 52 9.20 16.86 3.84
CA GLY A 52 9.11 18.30 4.09
C GLY A 52 7.72 18.66 4.64
N PRO A 53 7.61 19.44 5.72
CA PRO A 53 6.34 19.78 6.33
C PRO A 53 5.44 20.52 5.33
N PRO A 54 4.21 20.07 5.08
CA PRO A 54 3.29 20.81 4.23
C PRO A 54 2.84 22.08 4.96
N PHE A 55 2.70 23.19 4.22
CA PHE A 55 2.04 24.38 4.74
C PHE A 55 0.53 24.20 4.67
N ALA A 56 -0.17 24.26 5.80
CA ALA A 56 -1.61 24.02 5.92
C ALA A 56 -2.48 25.20 5.44
N ASN A 57 -2.07 25.90 4.37
CA ASN A 57 -2.65 27.18 3.95
C ASN A 57 -3.68 27.05 2.82
N GLY A 58 -4.01 25.84 2.37
CA GLY A 58 -4.94 25.61 1.27
C GLY A 58 -5.32 24.14 1.07
N LEU A 59 -6.33 23.89 0.24
CA LEU A 59 -6.75 22.54 -0.12
C LEU A 59 -5.67 21.83 -0.95
N PRO A 60 -5.51 20.51 -0.80
CA PRO A 60 -4.65 19.72 -1.67
C PRO A 60 -5.05 19.87 -3.15
N HIS A 61 -4.05 19.96 -4.01
CA HIS A 61 -4.18 20.03 -5.48
C HIS A 61 -3.24 19.01 -6.12
N HIS A 62 -3.27 18.85 -7.44
CA HIS A 62 -2.54 17.78 -8.14
C HIS A 62 -1.03 17.70 -7.80
N GLY A 63 -0.36 18.82 -7.55
CA GLY A 63 1.04 18.85 -7.09
C GLY A 63 1.27 18.10 -5.76
N HIS A 64 0.27 18.08 -4.88
CA HIS A 64 0.30 17.28 -3.65
C HIS A 64 0.16 15.78 -3.92
N LEU A 65 -0.54 15.38 -5.00
CA LEU A 65 -0.66 13.97 -5.37
C LEU A 65 0.69 13.42 -5.86
N LEU A 66 1.33 14.12 -6.79
CA LEU A 66 2.62 13.67 -7.34
C LEU A 66 3.68 13.50 -6.23
N THR A 67 3.82 14.52 -5.38
CA THR A 67 4.77 14.46 -4.26
C THR A 67 4.36 13.41 -3.24
N GLY A 68 3.07 13.27 -2.94
CA GLY A 68 2.52 12.21 -2.08
C GLY A 68 2.85 10.80 -2.57
N TYR A 69 2.73 10.54 -3.88
CA TYR A 69 3.06 9.23 -4.46
C TYR A 69 4.51 8.86 -4.27
N VAL A 70 5.45 9.78 -4.51
CA VAL A 70 6.88 9.52 -4.31
C VAL A 70 7.16 9.19 -2.84
N LYS A 71 6.55 9.93 -1.92
CA LYS A 71 6.69 9.76 -0.47
C LYS A 71 6.14 8.42 0.03
N ASP A 72 5.21 7.78 -0.67
CA ASP A 72 4.66 6.46 -0.30
C ASP A 72 5.35 5.30 -1.05
N VAL A 73 5.60 5.44 -2.36
CA VAL A 73 6.17 4.37 -3.19
C VAL A 73 7.62 4.06 -2.81
N VAL A 74 8.45 5.07 -2.52
CA VAL A 74 9.86 4.85 -2.20
C VAL A 74 10.03 4.09 -0.87
N PRO A 75 9.38 4.46 0.26
CA PRO A 75 9.44 3.66 1.48
C PRO A 75 8.89 2.24 1.33
N ARG A 76 7.82 2.03 0.54
CA ARG A 76 7.31 0.67 0.24
C ARG A 76 8.36 -0.17 -0.47
N TYR A 77 9.03 0.38 -1.47
CA TYR A 77 10.14 -0.29 -2.15
C TYR A 77 11.25 -0.68 -1.17
N GLN A 78 11.64 0.23 -0.26
CA GLN A 78 12.65 -0.05 0.76
C GLN A 78 12.22 -1.14 1.75
N THR A 79 10.94 -1.17 2.12
CA THR A 79 10.34 -2.24 2.94
C THR A 79 10.44 -3.61 2.25
N MET A 80 10.19 -3.65 0.93
CA MET A 80 10.35 -4.87 0.11
C MET A 80 11.82 -5.29 -0.04
N ARG A 81 12.76 -4.34 0.02
CA ARG A 81 14.21 -4.60 0.08
C ARG A 81 14.71 -5.03 1.47
N GLY A 82 13.82 -5.13 2.46
CA GLY A 82 14.12 -5.60 3.80
C GLY A 82 14.58 -4.51 4.77
N ASN A 83 14.43 -3.23 4.41
CA ASN A 83 14.70 -2.12 5.33
C ASN A 83 13.47 -1.85 6.20
N ARG A 84 13.70 -1.32 7.39
CA ARG A 84 12.67 -0.83 8.30
C ARG A 84 12.46 0.65 8.04
N VAL A 85 11.27 1.01 7.58
CA VAL A 85 10.90 2.40 7.26
C VAL A 85 9.99 3.00 8.31
#